data_AF-A0A957QQ84-F1
#
_entry.id   AF-A0A957QQ84-F1
#
_cell.length_a   1.000
_cell.length_b   1.000
_cell.length_c   1.000
_cell.angle_alpha   90.00
_cell.angle_beta   90.00
_cell.angle_gamma   90.00
#
_symmetry.space_group_name_H-M   'P 1'
#
loop_
_entity.id
_entity.type
_entity.pdbx_description
1 polymer ?
#
loop_
_entity_poly.entity_id
_entity_poly.type
_entity_poly.pdbx_seq_one_letter_code
_entity_poly.pdbx_strand_id
1 'polypeptide(L)' 'MRIALLSDIHGNDIALAAVLTDIATQGPIDEYWILGDLLAIGAEPAAVYHRL' A
#
# COMPACT_ATOMS: atom_id res chain seq x y z
N MET A 1 17.54 9.31 0.71
CA MET A 1 16.10 9.54 0.77
C MET A 1 15.42 8.76 -0.35
N ARG A 2 14.79 7.63 -0.02
CA ARG A 2 14.03 6.75 -0.90
C ARG A 2 12.59 6.73 -0.41
N ILE A 3 11.65 7.09 -1.28
CA ILE A 3 10.22 7.15 -0.97
C ILE A 3 9.52 6.09 -1.81
N ALA A 4 8.68 5.26 -1.19
CA ALA A 4 7.74 4.41 -1.90
C ALA A 4 6.45 5.19 -2.14
N LEU A 5 6.14 5.47 -3.41
CA LEU A 5 4.91 6.16 -3.81
C LEU A 5 3.88 5.12 -4.25
N LEU A 6 2.76 5.04 -3.52
CA LEU A 6 1.69 4.08 -3.75
C LEU A 6 0.52 4.81 -4.42
N SER A 7 0.10 4.28 -5.57
CA SER A 7 -1.14 4.67 -6.22
C SER A 7 -2.35 4.15 -5.45
N ASP A 8 -3.53 4.40 -6.02
CA ASP A 8 -4.83 3.96 -5.53
C ASP A 8 -4.83 2.46 -5.20
N ILE A 9 -5.32 2.13 -3.99
CA ILE A 9 -5.36 0.76 -3.46
C ILE A 9 -6.78 0.19 -3.56
N HIS A 10 -7.79 1.05 -3.47
CA HIS A 10 -9.20 0.69 -3.57
C HIS A 10 -9.55 -0.53 -2.72
N GLY A 11 -9.18 -0.54 -1.43
CA GLY A 11 -9.51 -1.62 -0.49
C GLY A 11 -9.03 -3.02 -0.91
N ASN A 12 -8.00 -3.13 -1.76
CA ASN A 12 -7.45 -4.39 -2.22
C ASN A 12 -6.25 -4.83 -1.35
N ASP A 13 -6.53 -5.54 -0.26
CA ASP A 13 -5.51 -5.97 0.69
C ASP A 13 -4.50 -6.96 0.09
N ILE A 14 -4.96 -7.86 -0.78
CA ILE A 14 -4.10 -8.83 -1.46
C ILE A 14 -3.06 -8.12 -2.33
N ALA A 15 -3.47 -7.11 -3.10
CA ALA A 15 -2.55 -6.32 -3.92
C ALA A 15 -1.60 -5.50 -3.05
N LEU A 16 -2.10 -4.87 -1.99
CA LEU A 16 -1.27 -4.09 -1.06
C LEU A 16 -0.20 -4.96 -0.39
N ALA A 17 -0.56 -6.17 0.07
CA ALA A 17 0.39 -7.12 0.66
C ALA A 17 1.49 -7.53 -0.33
N ALA A 18 1.15 -7.76 -1.59
CA ALA A 18 2.12 -8.09 -2.64
C ALA A 18 3.10 -6.94 -2.90
N VAL A 19 2.58 -5.70 -3.00
CA VAL A 19 3.40 -4.50 -3.21
C VAL A 19 4.33 -4.23 -2.03
N LEU A 20 3.85 -4.34 -0.78
CA LEU A 20 4.69 -4.16 0.40
C LEU A 20 5.78 -5.23 0.50
N THR A 21 5.48 -6.47 0.11
CA THR A 21 6.47 -7.55 0.05
C THR A 21 7.54 -7.24 -0.99
N ASP A 22 7.17 -6.77 -2.18
CA ASP A 22 8.12 -6.36 -3.21
C ASP A 22 9.02 -5.20 -2.73
N ILE A 23 8.42 -4.17 -2.12
CA ILE A 23 9.14 -3.01 -1.57
C ILE A 23 10.19 -3.45 -0.54
N ALA A 24 9.86 -4.42 0.32
CA ALA A 24 10.80 -4.95 1.32
C ALA A 24 12.06 -5.58 0.69
N THR A 25 11.99 -6.04 -0.57
CA THR A 25 13.14 -6.58 -1.30
C THR A 25 14.04 -5.50 -1.92
N GLN A 26 13.55 -4.27 -2.06
CA GLN A 26 14.26 -3.15 -2.70
C GLN A 26 15.29 -2.47 -1.78
N GLY A 27 15.38 -2.92 -0.52
CA GLY A 27 16.20 -2.32 0.54
C GLY A 27 15.44 -1.29 1.38
N PRO A 28 16.13 -0.52 2.24
CA PRO A 28 15.49 0.43 3.13
C PRO A 28 14.78 1.56 2.37
N ILE A 29 13.55 1.85 2.79
CA ILE A 29 12.72 2.97 2.36
C ILE A 29 12.57 3.91 3.55
N ASP A 30 12.70 5.21 3.30
CA ASP A 30 12.60 6.23 4.34
C ASP A 30 11.13 6.59 4.62
N GLU A 31 10.27 6.62 3.59
CA GLU A 31 8.86 7.03 3.71
C GLU A 31 7.94 6.31 2.71
N TYR A 32 6.66 6.16 3.08
CA TYR A 32 5.58 5.70 2.21
C TYR A 32 4.60 6.84 1.96
N TRP A 33 4.34 7.17 0.70
CA TRP A 33 3.40 8.21 0.31
C TRP A 33 2.24 7.57 -0.46
N ILE A 34 1.03 7.74 0.04
CA ILE A 34 -0.19 7.21 -0.58
C ILE A 34 -0.90 8.35 -1.30
N LEU A 35 -1.16 8.18 -2.59
CA LEU A 35 -1.70 9.25 -3.43
C LEU A 35 -3.20 9.51 -3.24
N GLY A 36 -3.94 8.56 -2.67
CA GLY A 36 -5.39 8.66 -2.44
C GLY A 36 -6.09 7.33 -2.61
N ASP A 37 -7.43 7.39 -2.72
CA ASP A 37 -8.31 6.26 -3.08
C ASP A 37 -7.96 4.94 -2.39
N LEU A 38 -7.81 5.04 -1.07
CA LEU A 38 -7.29 3.97 -0.26
C LEU A 38 -8.32 2.83 -0.05
N LEU A 39 -9.58 3.19 0.17
CA LEU A 39 -10.59 2.28 0.72
C LEU A 39 -11.82 2.06 -0.17
N ALA A 40 -12.08 2.92 -1.15
CA ALA A 40 -13.30 2.81 -1.94
C ALA A 40 -13.31 1.51 -2.77
N ILE A 41 -14.49 0.98 -3.08
CA ILE A 41 -14.80 -0.06 -4.08
C ILE A 41 -14.13 -1.46 -3.94
N GLY A 42 -13.19 -1.61 -3.01
CA GLY A 42 -12.48 -2.87 -2.74
C GLY A 42 -13.25 -3.93 -1.97
N ALA A 43 -12.78 -5.16 -2.07
CA ALA A 43 -13.33 -6.29 -1.32
C ALA A 43 -12.98 -6.22 0.18
N GLU A 44 -11.85 -5.62 0.56
CA GLU A 44 -11.28 -5.69 1.92
C GLU A 44 -10.79 -4.31 2.45
N PRO A 45 -11.62 -3.25 2.43
CA PRO A 45 -11.22 -1.92 2.86
C PRO A 45 -10.77 -1.86 4.32
N ALA A 46 -11.42 -2.62 5.22
CA ALA A 46 -11.01 -2.68 6.62
C ALA A 46 -9.62 -3.31 6.80
N ALA A 47 -9.27 -4.33 6.00
CA ALA A 47 -7.95 -4.96 6.07
C ALA A 47 -6.86 -3.99 5.61
N VAL A 48 -7.10 -3.27 4.50
CA VAL A 48 -6.21 -2.19 4.04
C VAL A 48 -6.02 -1.12 5.11
N TYR A 49 -7.09 -0.67 5.76
CA TYR A 49 -7.02 0.33 6.83
C TYR A 49 -6.21 -0.14 8.04
N HIS A 50 -6.29 -1.42 8.41
CA HIS A 50 -5.54 -1.94 9.56
C HIS A 50 -4.07 -2.25 9.25
N ARG A 51 -3.72 -2.42 7.99
CA ARG A 51 -2.36 -2.75 7.55
C ARG A 51 -1.42 -1.55 7.55
N LEU A 52 -1.95 -0.37 7.27
CA LEU A 52 -1.22 0.89 7.13
C LEU A 52 -1.28 1.70 8.43
#